data_AF-A0A166FSR2-F1
#
_entry.id   AF-A0A166FSR2-F1
#
_cell.length_a   1.000
_cell.length_b   1.000
_cell.length_c   1.000
_cell.angle_alpha   90.00
_cell.angle_beta   90.00
_cell.angle_gamma   90.00
#
_symmetry.space_group_name_H-M   'P 1'
#
loop_
_entity.id
_entity.type
_entity.pdbx_description
1 polymer ?
#
loop_
_entity_poly.entity_id
_entity_poly.type
_entity_poly.pdbx_seq_one_letter_code
_entity_poly.pdbx_strand_id
1 'polypeptide(L)'
;MSKEVEQLREILRFNTKLTAAHDFSGQVLPFFTRNPERVKFTNGFNPVVGVIARIVNGKGPEFNQESLQLDKLSLETNIDSEIVRQLFSTPMYREMHSSKLLQYIALSDSQESKGEIRLGQFLISLLELNNDADFIQYFGEAQPNNLYEKVVFDSLENGEQQSKTDKRNFKYYDQHHFSKLFHSDILHLMSDRNYFYDNIGALLEFYYFSYVSQTIVRISDETVTETIIPLYFSLENEPISRSRKAVSNGFRLVNDHSWDLLTDVDMLNYLNALIPDKNRFYWKNEILAPDFEYQVELGNNLAEFLPQLYQLLDSQVTSNVSLNLSTLQAAVQSLRLLLHNRNKNSRETSSRFALSFNEICKQGFTRPHGQLGRTFSMSKHTVLLLTAAIVGKGKLLLRDVFKAFEERGVYFDRITRDKVISLFEQANILEKLSDSGDAQYVRGIL
;
A
#
# COMPACT_ATOMS: atom_id res chain seq x y z
N MET A 1 -33.28 8.91 -19.93
CA MET A 1 -32.14 9.07 -19.03
C MET A 1 -32.32 8.28 -17.78
N SER A 2 -31.46 7.28 -17.61
CA SER A 2 -31.37 6.54 -16.35
C SER A 2 -30.85 7.44 -15.24
N LYS A 3 -31.19 7.07 -14.00
CA LYS A 3 -30.80 7.80 -12.79
C LYS A 3 -29.27 7.81 -12.63
N GLU A 4 -28.62 6.71 -12.98
CA GLU A 4 -27.17 6.54 -12.87
C GLU A 4 -26.42 7.50 -13.81
N VAL A 5 -26.91 7.64 -15.05
CA VAL A 5 -26.35 8.59 -16.02
C VAL A 5 -26.53 10.03 -15.54
N GLU A 6 -27.71 10.38 -15.03
CA GLU A 6 -27.98 11.72 -14.48
C GLU A 6 -27.04 12.07 -13.33
N GLN A 7 -26.89 11.16 -12.36
CA GLN A 7 -25.98 11.33 -11.22
C GLN A 7 -24.53 11.49 -11.64
N LEU A 8 -24.05 10.67 -12.59
CA LEU A 8 -22.69 10.80 -13.09
C LEU A 8 -22.47 12.15 -13.80
N ARG A 9 -23.45 12.63 -14.57
CA ARG A 9 -23.39 13.96 -15.22
C ARG A 9 -23.28 15.09 -14.20
N GLU A 10 -24.00 15.01 -13.09
CA GLU A 10 -23.93 15.97 -12.00
C GLU A 10 -22.55 15.97 -11.33
N ILE A 11 -22.02 14.79 -10.99
CA ILE A 11 -20.68 14.61 -10.40
C ILE A 11 -19.61 15.20 -11.31
N LEU A 12 -19.72 14.95 -12.63
CA LEU A 12 -18.78 15.44 -13.63
C LEU A 12 -19.03 16.89 -14.06
N ARG A 13 -20.09 17.53 -13.55
CA ARG A 13 -20.46 18.92 -13.82
C ARG A 13 -20.67 19.24 -15.30
N PHE A 14 -21.38 18.37 -16.02
CA PHE A 14 -21.66 18.53 -17.46
C PHE A 14 -22.30 19.88 -17.81
N ASN A 15 -23.04 20.49 -16.87
CA ASN A 15 -23.76 21.75 -17.10
C ASN A 15 -22.89 23.02 -16.94
N THR A 16 -21.63 22.90 -16.51
CA THR A 16 -20.73 24.05 -16.34
C THR A 16 -19.42 23.81 -17.08
N LYS A 17 -18.40 23.32 -16.38
CA LYS A 17 -17.12 22.90 -16.95
C LYS A 17 -16.83 21.50 -16.44
N LEU A 18 -16.63 20.56 -17.37
CA LEU A 18 -16.34 19.17 -17.08
C LEU A 18 -15.16 19.07 -16.09
N THR A 19 -15.42 18.59 -14.88
CA THR A 19 -14.39 18.38 -13.87
C THR A 19 -13.78 16.99 -13.99
N ALA A 20 -12.46 16.90 -13.79
CA ALA A 20 -11.78 15.63 -13.62
C ALA A 20 -11.99 15.20 -12.15
N ALA A 21 -13.12 14.56 -11.90
CA ALA A 21 -13.40 13.93 -10.61
C ALA A 21 -12.86 12.49 -10.69
N HIS A 22 -11.99 12.18 -9.74
CA HIS A 22 -11.36 10.89 -9.54
C HIS A 22 -11.79 10.50 -8.12
N ASP A 23 -12.28 9.29 -7.88
CA ASP A 23 -12.61 8.76 -6.52
C ASP A 23 -14.05 8.91 -5.97
N PHE A 24 -15.05 9.24 -6.80
CA PHE A 24 -16.43 9.40 -6.31
C PHE A 24 -17.15 8.07 -6.03
N SER A 25 -16.83 6.99 -6.76
CA SER A 25 -17.38 5.65 -6.51
C SER A 25 -16.53 4.89 -5.48
N GLY A 26 -15.23 5.19 -5.42
CA GLY A 26 -14.30 4.67 -4.42
C GLY A 26 -12.84 5.00 -4.74
N GLN A 27 -12.00 5.04 -3.71
CA GLN A 27 -10.55 5.23 -3.82
C GLN A 27 -9.85 3.87 -3.91
N VAL A 28 -9.29 3.52 -5.07
CA VAL A 28 -8.57 2.24 -5.23
C VAL A 28 -7.10 2.32 -4.84
N LEU A 29 -6.51 3.52 -4.82
CA LEU A 29 -5.13 3.78 -4.42
C LEU A 29 -5.06 5.06 -3.58
N PRO A 30 -4.15 5.19 -2.61
CA PRO A 30 -4.01 6.38 -1.77
C PRO A 30 -3.21 7.49 -2.47
N PHE A 31 -3.20 7.52 -3.79
CA PHE A 31 -2.37 8.43 -4.57
C PHE A 31 -2.99 9.83 -4.65
N PHE A 32 -2.15 10.83 -4.87
CA PHE A 32 -2.57 12.18 -5.20
C PHE A 32 -2.24 12.48 -6.65
N THR A 33 -3.13 13.18 -7.34
CA THR A 33 -2.85 13.74 -8.67
C THR A 33 -2.01 15.02 -8.59
N ARG A 34 -1.98 15.69 -7.43
CA ARG A 34 -1.23 16.93 -7.17
C ARG A 34 0.05 16.67 -6.35
N ASN A 35 1.03 17.53 -6.59
CA ASN A 35 2.20 17.76 -5.74
C ASN A 35 1.89 19.08 -5.02
N PRO A 36 2.10 19.25 -3.69
CA PRO A 36 3.11 18.61 -2.84
C PRO A 36 2.69 17.42 -1.94
N GLU A 37 1.45 16.91 -2.01
CA GLU A 37 0.95 15.91 -1.06
C GLU A 37 1.47 14.48 -1.25
N ARG A 38 2.19 14.21 -2.35
CA ARG A 38 2.74 12.87 -2.61
C ARG A 38 3.86 12.56 -1.62
N VAL A 39 3.71 11.45 -0.90
CA VAL A 39 4.72 10.93 0.04
C VAL A 39 5.98 10.53 -0.72
N LYS A 40 7.12 11.14 -0.37
CA LYS A 40 8.44 10.79 -0.92
C LYS A 40 9.25 9.87 0.00
N PHE A 41 8.73 9.58 1.19
CA PHE A 41 9.36 8.73 2.21
C PHE A 41 10.74 9.25 2.63
N THR A 42 10.92 10.57 2.71
CA THR A 42 12.19 11.18 3.16
C THR A 42 12.53 10.82 4.61
N ASN A 43 11.50 10.63 5.44
CA ASN A 43 11.60 10.17 6.82
C ASN A 43 11.34 8.66 6.95
N GLY A 44 11.51 7.90 5.85
CA GLY A 44 11.13 6.50 5.76
C GLY A 44 9.63 6.28 5.91
N PHE A 45 9.24 5.09 6.38
CA PHE A 45 7.84 4.73 6.62
C PHE A 45 7.31 5.13 8.00
N ASN A 46 8.19 5.64 8.88
CA ASN A 46 7.90 5.95 10.28
C ASN A 46 6.69 6.90 10.47
N PRO A 47 6.53 7.99 9.71
CA PRO A 47 5.35 8.85 9.85
C PRO A 47 4.03 8.11 9.65
N VAL A 48 3.99 7.16 8.71
CA VAL A 48 2.81 6.32 8.45
C VAL A 48 2.56 5.37 9.62
N VAL A 49 3.60 4.75 10.17
CA VAL A 49 3.49 3.92 11.38
C VAL A 49 2.88 4.73 12.53
N GLY A 50 3.30 5.99 12.68
CA GLY A 50 2.74 6.89 13.69
C GLY A 50 1.25 7.18 13.49
N VAL A 51 0.81 7.40 12.24
CA VAL A 51 -0.62 7.53 11.91
C VAL A 51 -1.39 6.26 12.28
N ILE A 52 -0.85 5.09 11.93
CA ILE A 52 -1.49 3.80 12.21
C ILE A 52 -1.65 3.61 13.73
N ALA A 53 -0.56 3.78 14.48
CA ALA A 53 -0.54 3.65 15.93
C ALA A 53 -1.55 4.59 16.61
N ARG A 54 -1.67 5.84 16.14
CA ARG A 54 -2.66 6.80 16.66
C ARG A 54 -4.09 6.33 16.45
N ILE A 55 -4.45 6.01 15.20
CA ILE A 55 -5.84 5.69 14.86
C ILE A 55 -6.27 4.41 15.57
N VAL A 56 -5.40 3.40 15.63
CA VAL A 56 -5.65 2.13 16.35
C VAL A 56 -5.85 2.38 17.84
N ASN A 57 -5.13 3.34 18.42
CA ASN A 57 -5.31 3.78 19.82
C ASN A 57 -6.43 4.82 20.00
N GLY A 58 -7.32 5.00 19.00
CA GLY A 58 -8.49 5.90 19.09
C GLY A 58 -8.16 7.39 19.00
N LYS A 59 -6.96 7.76 18.52
CA LYS A 59 -6.49 9.14 18.41
C LYS A 59 -6.61 9.68 16.99
N GLY A 60 -6.53 11.00 16.90
CA GLY A 60 -6.49 11.72 15.64
C GLY A 60 -5.24 11.39 14.81
N PRO A 61 -5.31 11.46 13.47
CA PRO A 61 -4.18 11.10 12.60
C PRO A 61 -3.09 12.19 12.60
N GLU A 62 -3.53 13.44 12.75
CA GLU A 62 -2.69 14.61 13.01
C GLU A 62 -2.42 14.66 14.51
N PHE A 63 -1.14 14.60 14.88
CA PHE A 63 -0.74 14.77 16.26
C PHE A 63 0.17 15.99 16.36
N ASN A 64 -0.40 17.07 16.89
CA ASN A 64 0.39 18.21 17.34
C ASN A 64 0.97 17.82 18.70
N GLN A 65 2.19 17.28 18.69
CA GLN A 65 2.90 17.05 19.93
C GLN A 65 3.29 18.41 20.51
N GLU A 66 2.62 18.86 21.57
CA GLU A 66 3.30 19.77 22.49
C GLU A 66 4.53 19.01 23.03
N SER A 67 5.70 19.65 23.01
CA SER A 67 6.93 19.08 23.59
C SER A 67 6.64 18.54 24.99
N LEU A 68 7.20 17.38 25.34
CA LEU A 68 7.01 16.74 26.65
C LEU A 68 7.23 17.78 27.77
N GLN A 69 6.15 18.22 28.42
CA GLN A 69 6.18 19.30 29.40
C GLN A 69 6.67 18.75 30.74
N LEU A 70 7.99 18.61 30.86
CA LEU A 70 8.67 18.13 32.05
C LEU A 70 8.36 18.98 33.29
N ASP A 71 8.05 20.25 33.11
CA ASP A 71 7.72 21.16 34.21
C ASP A 71 6.40 20.77 34.93
N LYS A 72 5.57 19.90 34.32
CA LYS A 72 4.36 19.33 34.96
C LYS A 72 4.63 18.04 35.75
N LEU A 73 5.74 17.36 35.48
CA LEU A 73 6.17 16.22 36.27
C LEU A 73 6.80 16.76 37.56
N SER A 74 6.09 16.64 38.68
CA SER A 74 6.62 16.96 40.01
C SER A 74 7.67 15.91 40.43
N LEU A 75 8.80 15.86 39.71
CA LEU A 75 9.92 14.98 40.03
C LEU A 75 10.76 15.65 41.12
N GLU A 76 10.55 15.26 42.38
CA GLU A 76 11.44 15.63 43.47
C GLU A 76 12.79 14.93 43.26
N THR A 77 13.84 15.70 42.97
CA THR A 77 15.17 15.17 42.69
C THR A 77 16.26 16.10 43.18
N ASN A 78 17.32 15.51 43.72
CA ASN A 78 18.56 16.22 44.09
C ASN A 78 19.53 16.35 42.90
N ILE A 79 19.13 15.84 41.72
CA ILE A 79 19.89 15.91 40.47
C ILE A 79 19.54 17.21 39.74
N ASP A 80 20.52 17.79 39.05
CA ASP A 80 20.32 18.99 38.22
C ASP A 80 19.15 18.82 37.24
N SER A 81 18.24 19.80 37.25
CA SER A 81 17.08 19.85 36.37
C SER A 81 17.41 19.73 34.88
N GLU A 82 18.58 20.21 34.45
CA GLU A 82 19.00 20.14 33.04
C GLU A 82 19.36 18.70 32.65
N ILE A 83 19.99 17.94 33.54
CA ILE A 83 20.29 16.52 33.32
C ILE A 83 18.98 15.73 33.21
N VAL A 84 18.01 16.03 34.09
CA VAL A 84 16.68 15.43 34.03
C VAL A 84 16.00 15.77 32.71
N ARG A 85 16.06 17.03 32.27
CA ARG A 85 15.51 17.44 30.97
C ARG A 85 16.16 16.73 29.79
N GLN A 86 17.47 16.55 29.84
CA GLN A 86 18.19 15.80 28.82
C GLN A 86 17.72 14.34 28.78
N LEU A 87 17.57 13.68 29.93
CA LEU A 87 17.12 12.28 30.03
C LEU A 87 15.73 12.07 29.43
N PHE A 88 14.83 13.05 29.53
CA PHE A 88 13.46 12.96 28.97
C PHE A 88 13.29 13.74 27.66
N SER A 89 14.40 14.09 27.00
CA SER A 89 14.36 14.74 25.70
C SER A 89 13.83 13.80 24.62
N THR A 90 13.25 14.36 23.55
CA THR A 90 12.69 13.61 22.41
C THR A 90 13.62 12.58 21.81
N PRO A 91 14.92 12.85 21.60
CA PRO A 91 15.84 11.83 21.13
C PRO A 91 15.95 10.65 22.11
N MET A 92 16.01 10.90 23.42
CA MET A 92 16.26 9.84 24.40
C MET A 92 15.10 8.85 24.53
N TYR A 93 13.87 9.35 24.71
CA TYR A 93 12.75 8.41 24.87
C TYR A 93 12.35 7.74 23.55
N ARG A 94 12.72 8.29 22.38
CA ARG A 94 12.47 7.62 21.08
C ARG A 94 13.38 6.43 20.82
N GLU A 95 14.52 6.35 21.49
CA GLU A 95 15.37 5.13 21.49
C GLU A 95 14.72 3.99 22.29
N MET A 96 13.65 4.25 23.04
CA MET A 96 12.92 3.18 23.70
C MET A 96 12.13 2.37 22.68
N HIS A 97 12.41 1.07 22.62
CA HIS A 97 11.69 0.13 21.76
C HIS A 97 10.31 -0.17 22.34
N SER A 98 9.37 0.77 22.23
CA SER A 98 8.01 0.65 22.76
C SER A 98 6.97 0.90 21.67
N SER A 99 6.06 -0.07 21.48
CA SER A 99 4.94 0.05 20.54
C SER A 99 4.05 1.26 20.84
N LYS A 100 3.82 1.57 22.12
CA LYS A 100 3.05 2.75 22.55
C LYS A 100 3.70 4.07 22.15
N LEU A 101 5.04 4.12 22.00
CA LEU A 101 5.72 5.34 21.56
C LEU A 101 5.59 5.60 20.07
N LEU A 102 5.22 4.60 19.27
CA LEU A 102 5.03 4.76 17.82
C LEU A 102 3.96 5.82 17.51
N GLN A 103 2.91 5.95 18.34
CA GLN A 103 1.87 6.97 18.18
C GLN A 103 2.40 8.42 18.31
N TYR A 104 3.63 8.60 18.78
CA TYR A 104 4.27 9.90 18.94
C TYR A 104 5.28 10.23 17.82
N ILE A 105 5.39 9.37 16.80
CA ILE A 105 6.22 9.65 15.62
C ILE A 105 5.60 10.77 14.79
N ALA A 106 6.27 11.93 14.73
CA ALA A 106 5.76 13.10 14.02
C ALA A 106 5.53 12.83 12.53
N LEU A 107 4.56 13.55 11.96
CA LEU A 107 4.38 13.67 10.52
C LEU A 107 5.52 14.53 9.94
N SER A 108 5.69 14.47 8.61
CA SER A 108 6.61 15.37 7.93
C SER A 108 6.14 16.84 8.01
N ASP A 109 7.08 17.77 8.23
CA ASP A 109 6.83 19.23 8.33
C ASP A 109 6.43 19.92 7.01
N SER A 110 5.91 19.14 6.05
CA SER A 110 5.50 19.60 4.73
C SER A 110 4.08 19.12 4.42
N GLN A 111 3.57 19.49 3.24
CA GLN A 111 2.28 18.98 2.76
C GLN A 111 2.28 17.46 2.48
N GLU A 112 3.44 16.79 2.53
CA GLU A 112 3.54 15.32 2.49
C GLU A 112 2.80 14.65 3.67
N SER A 113 2.64 15.35 4.80
CA SER A 113 1.83 14.91 5.95
C SER A 113 0.41 14.44 5.56
N LYS A 114 -0.24 15.15 4.62
CA LYS A 114 -1.55 14.75 4.08
C LYS A 114 -1.49 13.41 3.36
N GLY A 115 -0.39 13.18 2.66
CA GLY A 115 -0.06 11.91 2.01
C GLY A 115 0.13 10.79 3.01
N GLU A 116 0.93 11.03 4.05
CA GLU A 116 1.23 10.08 5.12
C GLU A 116 -0.04 9.66 5.86
N ILE A 117 -0.92 10.61 6.17
CA ILE A 117 -2.23 10.34 6.79
C ILE A 117 -3.09 9.47 5.87
N ARG A 118 -3.22 9.84 4.58
CA ARG A 118 -4.01 9.07 3.62
C ARG A 118 -3.50 7.65 3.47
N LEU A 119 -2.17 7.47 3.42
CA LEU A 119 -1.53 6.17 3.32
C LEU A 119 -1.76 5.32 4.58
N GLY A 120 -1.63 5.92 5.77
CA GLY A 120 -1.92 5.22 7.04
C GLY A 120 -3.38 4.76 7.12
N GLN A 121 -4.33 5.62 6.75
CA GLN A 121 -5.75 5.26 6.67
C GLN A 121 -6.02 4.16 5.63
N PHE A 122 -5.29 4.16 4.52
CA PHE A 122 -5.35 3.12 3.51
C PHE A 122 -4.88 1.78 4.07
N LEU A 123 -3.70 1.74 4.71
CA LEU A 123 -3.19 0.50 5.30
C LEU A 123 -4.07 -0.05 6.44
N ILE A 124 -4.59 0.81 7.32
CA ILE A 124 -5.53 0.40 8.37
C ILE A 124 -6.75 -0.29 7.77
N SER A 125 -7.26 0.26 6.68
CA SER A 125 -8.43 -0.31 6.03
C SER A 125 -8.05 -1.60 5.30
N LEU A 126 -6.99 -1.59 4.46
CA LEU A 126 -6.50 -2.74 3.70
C LEU A 126 -6.25 -3.96 4.59
N LEU A 127 -5.56 -3.76 5.70
CA LEU A 127 -5.12 -4.83 6.61
C LEU A 127 -6.11 -5.08 7.74
N GLU A 128 -7.27 -4.40 7.73
CA GLU A 128 -8.34 -4.54 8.73
C GLU A 128 -7.88 -4.31 10.18
N LEU A 129 -6.89 -3.43 10.38
CA LEU A 129 -6.22 -3.22 11.68
C LEU A 129 -7.15 -2.71 12.79
N ASN A 130 -8.23 -2.01 12.42
CA ASN A 130 -9.25 -1.56 13.38
C ASN A 130 -10.11 -2.70 13.95
N ASN A 131 -10.07 -3.88 13.34
CA ASN A 131 -10.80 -5.07 13.79
C ASN A 131 -9.85 -6.16 14.30
N ASP A 132 -8.54 -5.94 14.26
CA ASP A 132 -7.53 -6.89 14.73
C ASP A 132 -7.27 -6.67 16.22
N ALA A 133 -7.91 -7.49 17.06
CA ALA A 133 -7.84 -7.36 18.51
C ALA A 133 -6.41 -7.51 19.04
N ASP A 134 -5.63 -8.45 18.50
CA ASP A 134 -4.24 -8.68 18.93
C ASP A 134 -3.37 -7.46 18.58
N PHE A 135 -3.56 -6.90 17.39
CA PHE A 135 -2.85 -5.70 16.96
C PHE A 135 -3.22 -4.48 17.82
N ILE A 136 -4.52 -4.25 18.05
CA ILE A 136 -5.00 -3.15 18.90
C ILE A 136 -4.44 -3.30 20.32
N GLN A 137 -4.52 -4.50 20.89
CA GLN A 137 -4.04 -4.77 22.24
C GLN A 137 -2.54 -4.51 22.36
N TYR A 138 -1.73 -4.97 21.39
CA TYR A 138 -0.28 -4.78 21.40
C TYR A 138 0.15 -3.30 21.29
N PHE A 139 -0.60 -2.48 20.55
CA PHE A 139 -0.36 -1.04 20.43
C PHE A 139 -0.91 -0.21 21.59
N GLY A 140 -2.02 -0.65 22.19
CA GLY A 140 -2.73 0.06 23.25
C GLY A 140 -2.23 -0.26 24.67
N GLU A 141 -1.85 -1.51 24.93
CA GLU A 141 -1.56 -2.02 26.28
C GLU A 141 -0.08 -2.14 26.61
N ALA A 142 0.83 -1.43 25.92
CA ALA A 142 2.24 -1.48 26.32
C ALA A 142 2.40 -0.92 27.74
N GLN A 143 2.37 -1.80 28.74
CA GLN A 143 2.60 -1.47 30.12
C GLN A 143 4.06 -1.02 30.24
N PRO A 144 4.32 0.05 31.01
CA PRO A 144 5.68 0.51 31.18
C PRO A 144 6.52 -0.59 31.84
N ASN A 145 7.60 -1.02 31.21
CA ASN A 145 8.49 -2.06 31.75
C ASN A 145 9.28 -1.56 32.96
N ASN A 146 9.47 -0.25 33.06
CA ASN A 146 10.27 0.38 34.09
C ASN A 146 9.72 1.78 34.42
N LEU A 147 10.24 2.38 35.48
CA LEU A 147 9.80 3.69 35.96
C LEU A 147 10.01 4.80 34.91
N TYR A 148 11.07 4.73 34.12
CA TYR A 148 11.34 5.71 33.07
C TYR A 148 10.25 5.67 31.99
N GLU A 149 9.86 4.47 31.51
CA GLU A 149 8.76 4.36 30.54
C GLU A 149 7.45 4.89 31.11
N LYS A 150 7.18 4.61 32.39
CA LYS A 150 5.96 5.07 33.05
C LYS A 150 5.88 6.61 33.05
N VAL A 151 6.96 7.26 33.48
CA VAL A 151 7.05 8.73 33.52
C VAL A 151 6.89 9.32 32.12
N VAL A 152 7.50 8.72 31.09
CA VAL A 152 7.35 9.15 29.69
C VAL A 152 5.90 9.01 29.24
N PHE A 153 5.25 7.86 29.49
CA PHE A 153 3.87 7.62 29.07
C PHE A 153 2.88 8.58 29.74
N ASP A 154 2.96 8.71 31.06
CA ASP A 154 2.08 9.59 31.84
C ASP A 154 2.22 11.05 31.37
N SER A 155 3.42 11.47 30.99
CA SER A 155 3.67 12.83 30.50
C SER A 155 3.09 13.09 29.12
N LEU A 156 3.15 12.09 28.24
CA LEU A 156 2.71 12.23 26.86
C LEU A 156 1.18 12.13 26.71
N GLU A 157 0.51 11.34 27.56
CA GLU A 157 -0.97 11.23 27.58
C GLU A 157 -1.65 12.56 27.96
N ASN A 158 -0.99 13.38 28.78
CA ASN A 158 -1.54 14.66 29.26
C ASN A 158 -1.54 15.79 28.21
N GLY A 159 -0.98 15.56 27.02
CA GLY A 159 -0.88 16.55 25.93
C GLY A 159 -1.79 16.29 24.73
N GLU A 160 -2.72 15.33 24.84
CA GLU A 160 -3.45 14.82 23.67
C GLU A 160 -4.68 15.66 23.33
N GLN A 161 -4.75 16.15 22.10
CA GLN A 161 -5.97 16.70 21.52
C GLN A 161 -6.62 15.69 20.58
N GLN A 162 -7.89 15.40 20.80
CA GLN A 162 -8.66 14.55 19.90
C GLN A 162 -8.98 15.31 18.61
N SER A 163 -8.52 14.79 17.48
CA SER A 163 -9.00 15.21 16.16
C SER A 163 -9.82 14.09 15.53
N LYS A 164 -10.88 14.46 14.79
CA LYS A 164 -11.73 13.47 14.14
C LYS A 164 -11.02 12.87 12.93
N THR A 165 -11.11 11.56 12.80
CA THR A 165 -10.68 10.83 11.59
C THR A 165 -11.81 10.82 10.58
N ASP A 166 -11.61 11.45 9.42
CA ASP A 166 -12.52 11.30 8.30
C ASP A 166 -12.39 9.89 7.72
N LYS A 167 -13.49 9.13 7.73
CA LYS A 167 -13.56 7.82 7.07
C LYS A 167 -13.44 7.99 5.56
N ARG A 168 -12.44 7.34 4.96
CA ARG A 168 -12.26 7.30 3.50
C ARG A 168 -12.89 6.02 2.93
N ASN A 169 -13.53 6.16 1.77
CA ASN A 169 -14.14 5.04 1.05
C ASN A 169 -13.12 4.37 0.12
N PHE A 170 -12.13 3.70 0.71
CA PHE A 170 -11.17 2.89 -0.06
C PHE A 170 -11.81 1.58 -0.53
N LYS A 171 -11.40 1.12 -1.71
CA LYS A 171 -11.85 -0.13 -2.32
C LYS A 171 -10.67 -1.02 -2.60
N TYR A 172 -10.80 -2.29 -2.21
CA TYR A 172 -9.72 -3.26 -2.25
C TYR A 172 -10.12 -4.51 -3.01
N TYR A 173 -9.25 -4.99 -3.89
CA TYR A 173 -9.34 -6.32 -4.47
C TYR A 173 -8.76 -7.33 -3.49
N ASP A 174 -9.47 -8.44 -3.24
CA ASP A 174 -9.07 -9.53 -2.33
C ASP A 174 -8.48 -9.06 -0.99
N GLN A 175 -9.10 -8.04 -0.38
CA GLN A 175 -8.66 -7.41 0.88
C GLN A 175 -8.34 -8.44 1.97
N HIS A 176 -9.23 -9.42 2.14
CA HIS A 176 -9.13 -10.44 3.18
C HIS A 176 -7.88 -11.33 3.03
N HIS A 177 -7.38 -11.53 1.80
CA HIS A 177 -6.13 -12.27 1.58
C HIS A 177 -4.94 -11.54 2.20
N PHE A 178 -4.84 -10.23 1.97
CA PHE A 178 -3.75 -9.41 2.51
C PHE A 178 -3.86 -9.21 4.02
N SER A 179 -5.07 -8.95 4.55
CA SER A 179 -5.27 -8.79 6.00
C SER A 179 -4.92 -10.07 6.76
N LYS A 180 -5.35 -11.24 6.28
CA LYS A 180 -5.03 -12.53 6.88
C LYS A 180 -3.54 -12.84 6.89
N LEU A 181 -2.84 -12.60 5.78
CA LEU A 181 -1.39 -12.83 5.71
C LEU A 181 -0.63 -11.89 6.65
N PHE A 182 -1.03 -10.61 6.70
CA PHE A 182 -0.42 -9.63 7.59
C PHE A 182 -0.65 -9.98 9.06
N HIS A 183 -1.87 -10.37 9.43
CA HIS A 183 -2.20 -10.80 10.78
C HIS A 183 -1.31 -11.97 11.23
N SER A 184 -1.14 -12.99 10.39
CA SER A 184 -0.24 -14.11 10.70
C SER A 184 1.22 -13.67 10.85
N ASP A 185 1.69 -12.77 9.97
CA ASP A 185 3.05 -12.25 10.00
C ASP A 185 3.32 -11.42 11.26
N ILE A 186 2.37 -10.56 11.62
CA ILE A 186 2.55 -9.62 12.71
C ILE A 186 2.52 -10.31 14.07
N LEU A 187 1.70 -11.35 14.24
CA LEU A 187 1.71 -12.18 15.44
C LEU A 187 3.09 -12.80 15.72
N HIS A 188 3.80 -13.22 14.67
CA HIS A 188 5.17 -13.71 14.81
C HIS A 188 6.11 -12.59 15.23
N LEU A 189 6.08 -11.42 14.58
CA LEU A 189 6.94 -10.28 14.94
C LEU A 189 6.69 -9.82 16.38
N MET A 190 5.43 -9.74 16.82
CA MET A 190 5.03 -9.32 18.18
C MET A 190 5.60 -10.22 19.28
N SER A 191 6.07 -11.43 18.94
CA SER A 191 6.68 -12.36 19.89
C SER A 191 8.08 -11.94 20.37
N ASP A 192 8.70 -10.92 19.73
CA ASP A 192 9.90 -10.21 20.19
C ASP A 192 9.67 -8.69 20.07
N ARG A 193 9.68 -7.99 21.22
CA ARG A 193 9.38 -6.55 21.28
C ARG A 193 10.39 -5.69 20.53
N ASN A 194 11.67 -6.03 20.57
CA ASN A 194 12.71 -5.27 19.88
C ASN A 194 12.61 -5.50 18.39
N TYR A 195 12.51 -6.76 17.97
CA TYR A 195 12.39 -7.10 16.57
C TYR A 195 11.14 -6.49 15.94
N PHE A 196 10.00 -6.54 16.64
CA PHE A 196 8.79 -5.84 16.20
C PHE A 196 9.03 -4.35 15.99
N TYR A 197 9.59 -3.66 17.00
CA TYR A 197 9.79 -2.21 16.94
C TYR A 197 10.69 -1.80 15.78
N ASP A 198 11.76 -2.55 15.57
CA ASP A 198 12.74 -2.27 14.51
C ASP A 198 12.19 -2.55 13.10
N ASN A 199 11.20 -3.44 12.96
CA ASN A 199 10.79 -3.97 11.65
C ASN A 199 9.32 -3.71 11.26
N ILE A 200 8.47 -3.21 12.16
CA ILE A 200 7.05 -2.93 11.85
C ILE A 200 6.90 -1.98 10.65
N GLY A 201 7.76 -0.95 10.56
CA GLY A 201 7.76 -0.01 9.45
C GLY A 201 8.04 -0.71 8.11
N ALA A 202 9.09 -1.53 8.06
CA ALA A 202 9.48 -2.27 6.86
C ALA A 202 8.44 -3.33 6.45
N LEU A 203 7.76 -3.97 7.40
CA LEU A 203 6.69 -4.92 7.11
C LEU A 203 5.46 -4.21 6.50
N LEU A 204 5.01 -3.12 7.11
CA LEU A 204 3.89 -2.32 6.59
C LEU A 204 4.21 -1.72 5.21
N GLU A 205 5.44 -1.24 5.04
CA GLU A 205 5.96 -0.76 3.77
C GLU A 205 5.93 -1.84 2.68
N PHE A 206 6.35 -3.06 3.01
CA PHE A 206 6.28 -4.20 2.10
C PHE A 206 4.85 -4.51 1.67
N TYR A 207 3.90 -4.57 2.61
CA TYR A 207 2.49 -4.83 2.30
C TYR A 207 1.88 -3.73 1.43
N TYR A 208 2.22 -2.47 1.71
CA TYR A 208 1.83 -1.35 0.84
C TYR A 208 2.39 -1.51 -0.57
N PHE A 209 3.70 -1.74 -0.70
CA PHE A 209 4.36 -1.92 -1.98
C PHE A 209 3.78 -3.10 -2.78
N SER A 210 3.61 -4.26 -2.13
CA SER A 210 3.07 -5.46 -2.76
C SER A 210 1.65 -5.21 -3.26
N TYR A 211 0.77 -4.70 -2.38
CA TYR A 211 -0.61 -4.43 -2.73
C TYR A 211 -0.76 -3.44 -3.90
N VAL A 212 -0.03 -2.33 -3.86
CA VAL A 212 -0.05 -1.32 -4.93
C VAL A 212 0.44 -1.93 -6.25
N SER A 213 1.51 -2.71 -6.23
CA SER A 213 2.05 -3.35 -7.44
C SER A 213 1.04 -4.30 -8.08
N GLN A 214 0.37 -5.11 -7.27
CA GLN A 214 -0.70 -6.02 -7.71
C GLN A 214 -1.90 -5.25 -8.29
N THR A 215 -2.31 -4.18 -7.61
CA THR A 215 -3.47 -3.35 -7.97
C THR A 215 -3.27 -2.63 -9.31
N ILE A 216 -2.07 -2.11 -9.57
CA ILE A 216 -1.75 -1.40 -10.83
C ILE A 216 -1.95 -2.31 -12.04
N VAL A 217 -1.47 -3.55 -11.99
CA VAL A 217 -1.65 -4.51 -13.10
C VAL A 217 -3.12 -4.87 -13.24
N ARG A 218 -3.79 -5.18 -12.12
CA ARG A 218 -5.17 -5.66 -12.10
C ARG A 218 -6.20 -4.64 -12.61
N ILE A 219 -6.02 -3.37 -12.30
CA ILE A 219 -6.90 -2.30 -12.78
C ILE A 219 -6.84 -2.20 -14.31
N SER A 220 -5.64 -2.42 -14.86
CA SER A 220 -5.37 -2.26 -16.29
C SER A 220 -5.76 -3.49 -17.11
N ASP A 221 -5.50 -4.69 -16.60
CA ASP A 221 -5.68 -5.97 -17.28
C ASP A 221 -6.92 -6.73 -16.79
N GLU A 222 -7.98 -6.79 -17.60
CA GLU A 222 -9.20 -7.52 -17.26
C GLU A 222 -9.07 -9.05 -17.24
N THR A 223 -7.98 -9.60 -17.78
CA THR A 223 -7.77 -11.06 -17.88
C THR A 223 -7.22 -11.67 -16.60
N VAL A 224 -6.72 -10.82 -15.70
CA VAL A 224 -6.20 -11.25 -14.39
C VAL A 224 -7.35 -11.65 -13.47
N THR A 225 -7.34 -12.91 -13.06
CA THR A 225 -8.35 -13.48 -12.15
C THR A 225 -7.74 -14.03 -10.88
N GLU A 226 -6.43 -14.31 -10.91
CA GLU A 226 -5.67 -14.81 -9.78
C GLU A 226 -5.62 -13.79 -8.64
N THR A 227 -5.72 -14.25 -7.40
CA THR A 227 -5.56 -13.39 -6.21
C THR A 227 -4.18 -12.73 -6.18
N ILE A 228 -3.14 -13.46 -6.58
CA ILE A 228 -1.76 -12.94 -6.65
C ILE A 228 -1.19 -13.12 -8.06
N ILE A 229 -0.77 -12.00 -8.64
CA ILE A 229 -0.07 -11.92 -9.92
C ILE A 229 1.41 -12.26 -9.68
N PRO A 230 2.01 -13.19 -10.44
CA PRO A 230 3.42 -13.54 -10.30
C PRO A 230 4.37 -12.39 -10.68
N LEU A 231 4.84 -11.64 -9.68
CA LEU A 231 5.84 -10.59 -9.81
C LEU A 231 7.20 -11.10 -9.35
N TYR A 232 8.17 -11.12 -10.26
CA TYR A 232 9.48 -11.70 -10.05
C TYR A 232 10.49 -10.67 -9.54
N PHE A 233 11.20 -11.03 -8.48
CA PHE A 233 12.24 -10.23 -7.83
C PHE A 233 13.61 -10.88 -8.03
N SER A 234 14.65 -10.05 -8.16
CA SER A 234 16.04 -10.46 -7.95
C SER A 234 16.50 -10.11 -6.52
N LEU A 235 17.59 -10.72 -6.06
CA LEU A 235 18.24 -10.26 -4.82
C LEU A 235 19.10 -9.01 -5.06
N GLU A 236 19.35 -8.24 -4.00
CA GLU A 236 20.31 -7.13 -4.06
C GLU A 236 21.68 -7.65 -4.56
N ASN A 237 22.33 -6.84 -5.40
CA ASN A 237 23.63 -7.17 -6.02
C ASN A 237 23.63 -8.42 -6.93
N GLU A 238 22.48 -9.02 -7.21
CA GLU A 238 22.37 -10.09 -8.19
C GLU A 238 22.72 -9.61 -9.61
N PRO A 239 23.69 -10.23 -10.32
CA PRO A 239 23.81 -10.05 -11.77
C PRO A 239 22.59 -10.65 -12.47
N ILE A 240 21.99 -9.86 -13.37
CA ILE A 240 20.79 -10.26 -14.11
C ILE A 240 21.06 -10.25 -15.62
N SER A 241 20.59 -11.29 -16.31
CA SER A 241 20.63 -11.37 -17.77
C SER A 241 19.23 -11.07 -18.36
N ARG A 242 19.18 -10.74 -19.65
CA ARG A 242 17.94 -10.33 -20.35
C ARG A 242 16.82 -11.39 -20.30
N SER A 243 17.16 -12.67 -20.24
CA SER A 243 16.20 -13.80 -20.27
C SER A 243 15.55 -14.10 -18.91
N ARG A 244 15.96 -13.41 -17.83
CA ARG A 244 15.44 -13.64 -16.48
C ARG A 244 14.00 -13.15 -16.35
N LYS A 245 13.18 -13.90 -15.64
CA LYS A 245 11.77 -13.52 -15.39
C LYS A 245 11.65 -12.19 -14.63
N ALA A 246 12.61 -11.90 -13.74
CA ALA A 246 12.65 -10.61 -13.03
C ALA A 246 12.85 -9.38 -13.96
N VAL A 247 13.30 -9.57 -15.21
CA VAL A 247 13.40 -8.49 -16.21
C VAL A 247 12.06 -8.24 -16.92
N SER A 248 11.33 -9.28 -17.27
CA SER A 248 10.07 -9.18 -18.02
C SER A 248 8.83 -9.09 -17.12
N ASN A 249 8.74 -9.95 -16.12
CA ASN A 249 7.55 -10.19 -15.28
C ASN A 249 7.78 -9.66 -13.86
N GLY A 250 8.27 -8.44 -13.73
CA GLY A 250 8.51 -7.77 -12.46
C GLY A 250 8.20 -6.28 -12.58
N PHE A 251 9.18 -5.42 -12.27
CA PHE A 251 9.00 -3.96 -12.36
C PHE A 251 8.50 -3.51 -13.74
N ARG A 252 9.04 -4.09 -14.82
CA ARG A 252 8.64 -3.73 -16.19
C ARG A 252 7.14 -3.93 -16.42
N LEU A 253 6.59 -5.08 -16.05
CA LEU A 253 5.16 -5.37 -16.17
C LEU A 253 4.33 -4.30 -15.45
N VAL A 254 4.60 -4.06 -14.17
CA VAL A 254 3.85 -3.06 -13.38
C VAL A 254 4.04 -1.65 -13.93
N ASN A 255 5.26 -1.30 -14.33
CA ASN A 255 5.56 0.00 -14.92
C ASN A 255 4.81 0.22 -16.24
N ASP A 256 4.74 -0.79 -17.10
CA ASP A 256 4.03 -0.72 -18.38
C ASP A 256 2.52 -0.49 -18.16
N HIS A 257 1.91 -1.12 -17.16
CA HIS A 257 0.52 -0.85 -16.75
C HIS A 257 0.34 0.50 -16.03
N SER A 258 1.39 1.06 -15.43
CA SER A 258 1.29 2.33 -14.69
C SER A 258 1.12 3.57 -15.59
N TRP A 259 1.45 3.49 -16.89
CA TRP A 259 1.39 4.63 -17.81
C TRP A 259 -0.02 5.22 -17.95
N ASP A 260 -1.03 4.35 -18.00
CA ASP A 260 -2.44 4.71 -18.15
C ASP A 260 -3.22 4.61 -16.82
N LEU A 261 -2.52 4.52 -15.69
CA LEU A 261 -3.14 4.20 -14.40
C LEU A 261 -4.29 5.16 -14.04
N LEU A 262 -4.13 6.47 -14.24
CA LEU A 262 -5.20 7.43 -13.97
C LEU A 262 -6.43 7.20 -14.86
N THR A 263 -6.20 6.87 -16.14
CA THR A 263 -7.27 6.54 -17.09
C THR A 263 -8.04 5.30 -16.65
N ASP A 264 -7.33 4.25 -16.23
CA ASP A 264 -7.96 3.00 -15.84
C ASP A 264 -8.69 3.14 -14.49
N VAL A 265 -8.17 3.95 -13.55
CA VAL A 265 -8.85 4.33 -12.29
C VAL A 265 -10.12 5.14 -12.56
N ASP A 266 -10.07 6.10 -13.49
CA ASP A 266 -11.24 6.91 -13.86
C ASP A 266 -12.31 6.07 -14.53
N MET A 267 -11.91 5.22 -15.46
CA MET A 267 -12.80 4.26 -16.11
C MET A 267 -13.51 3.41 -15.06
N LEU A 268 -12.80 2.81 -14.10
CA LEU A 268 -13.42 2.03 -13.03
C LEU A 268 -14.43 2.85 -12.20
N ASN A 269 -14.09 4.09 -11.85
CA ASN A 269 -15.03 4.97 -11.13
C ASN A 269 -16.30 5.24 -11.95
N TYR A 270 -16.15 5.52 -13.24
CA TYR A 270 -17.26 5.84 -14.14
C TYR A 270 -18.15 4.61 -14.34
N LEU A 271 -17.57 3.43 -14.56
CA LEU A 271 -18.32 2.19 -14.69
C LEU A 271 -19.12 1.89 -13.42
N ASN A 272 -18.50 2.00 -12.24
CA ASN A 272 -19.20 1.79 -10.97
C ASN A 272 -20.31 2.82 -10.71
N ALA A 273 -20.18 4.07 -11.17
CA ALA A 273 -21.28 5.02 -11.07
C ALA A 273 -22.44 4.71 -12.03
N LEU A 274 -22.16 4.06 -13.16
CA LEU A 274 -23.16 3.62 -14.14
C LEU A 274 -23.81 2.28 -13.78
N ILE A 275 -23.28 1.54 -12.80
CA ILE A 275 -23.90 0.31 -12.28
C ILE A 275 -24.99 0.68 -11.25
N PRO A 276 -26.19 0.08 -11.30
CA PRO A 276 -27.28 0.40 -10.36
C PRO A 276 -26.96 0.08 -8.89
N ASP A 277 -26.24 -1.00 -8.60
CA ASP A 277 -25.86 -1.35 -7.23
C ASP A 277 -24.82 -0.38 -6.66
N LYS A 278 -25.20 0.34 -5.59
CA LYS A 278 -24.35 1.30 -4.89
C LYS A 278 -23.70 0.73 -3.63
N ASN A 279 -24.00 -0.52 -3.27
CA ASN A 279 -23.47 -1.17 -2.07
C ASN A 279 -22.14 -1.87 -2.33
N ARG A 280 -21.89 -2.28 -3.57
CA ARG A 280 -20.68 -2.98 -3.99
C ARG A 280 -19.86 -2.16 -4.99
N PHE A 281 -18.54 -2.33 -4.93
CA PHE A 281 -17.63 -1.84 -5.97
C PHE A 281 -17.18 -3.05 -6.79
N TYR A 282 -17.28 -2.93 -8.11
CA TYR A 282 -16.95 -3.97 -9.07
C TYR A 282 -15.65 -3.64 -9.80
N TRP A 283 -14.79 -4.65 -9.91
CA TRP A 283 -13.53 -4.58 -10.63
C TRP A 283 -13.71 -4.90 -12.11
N LYS A 284 -12.72 -4.51 -12.92
CA LYS A 284 -12.82 -4.59 -14.39
C LYS A 284 -13.08 -6.02 -14.89
N ASN A 285 -12.42 -7.00 -14.29
CA ASN A 285 -12.60 -8.42 -14.60
C ASN A 285 -14.00 -8.92 -14.25
N GLU A 286 -14.57 -8.48 -13.12
CA GLU A 286 -15.95 -8.80 -12.73
C GLU A 286 -16.98 -8.16 -13.69
N ILE A 287 -16.77 -6.89 -14.04
CA ILE A 287 -17.67 -6.14 -14.94
C ILE A 287 -17.72 -6.76 -16.34
N LEU A 288 -16.57 -7.25 -16.82
CA LEU A 288 -16.44 -7.84 -18.15
C LEU A 288 -16.67 -9.36 -18.17
N ALA A 289 -17.02 -9.95 -17.02
CA ALA A 289 -17.36 -11.36 -16.95
C ALA A 289 -18.66 -11.64 -17.75
N PRO A 290 -18.78 -12.80 -18.42
CA PRO A 290 -19.97 -13.13 -19.20
C PRO A 290 -21.26 -13.21 -18.39
N ASP A 291 -21.16 -13.50 -17.10
CA ASP A 291 -22.25 -13.68 -16.14
C ASP A 291 -22.46 -12.46 -15.22
N PHE A 292 -21.89 -11.31 -15.57
CA PHE A 292 -22.06 -10.08 -14.80
C PHE A 292 -23.54 -9.66 -14.76
N GLU A 293 -24.10 -9.60 -13.55
CA GLU A 293 -25.52 -9.37 -13.29
C GLU A 293 -26.08 -8.10 -13.96
N TYR A 294 -25.29 -7.02 -14.00
CA TYR A 294 -25.71 -5.72 -14.54
C TYR A 294 -25.25 -5.47 -15.98
N GLN A 295 -24.95 -6.52 -16.74
CA GLN A 295 -24.39 -6.39 -18.10
C GLN A 295 -25.31 -5.57 -19.03
N VAL A 296 -26.62 -5.80 -18.97
CA VAL A 296 -27.62 -5.12 -19.83
C VAL A 296 -27.80 -3.67 -19.39
N GLU A 297 -27.99 -3.43 -18.10
CA GLU A 297 -28.18 -2.10 -17.51
C GLU A 297 -26.95 -1.22 -17.76
N LEU A 298 -25.75 -1.74 -17.49
CA LEU A 298 -24.51 -1.00 -17.73
C LEU A 298 -24.30 -0.73 -19.22
N GLY A 299 -24.60 -1.68 -20.09
CA GLY A 299 -24.55 -1.50 -21.54
C GLY A 299 -25.46 -0.36 -22.01
N ASN A 300 -26.71 -0.34 -21.54
CA ASN A 300 -27.68 0.72 -21.85
C ASN A 300 -27.24 2.08 -21.28
N ASN A 301 -26.76 2.10 -20.04
CA ASN A 301 -26.27 3.32 -19.39
C ASN A 301 -25.04 3.90 -20.10
N LEU A 302 -24.11 3.05 -20.56
CA LEU A 302 -22.96 3.48 -21.38
C LEU A 302 -23.40 3.99 -22.75
N ALA A 303 -24.36 3.33 -23.39
CA ALA A 303 -24.89 3.75 -24.69
C ALA A 303 -25.58 5.12 -24.61
N GLU A 304 -26.19 5.45 -23.46
CA GLU A 304 -26.73 6.78 -23.21
C GLU A 304 -25.65 7.81 -22.83
N PHE A 305 -24.69 7.43 -21.99
CA PHE A 305 -23.68 8.34 -21.44
C PHE A 305 -22.59 8.73 -22.45
N LEU A 306 -22.06 7.76 -23.20
CA LEU A 306 -20.89 7.98 -24.07
C LEU A 306 -21.10 9.01 -25.17
N PRO A 307 -22.24 9.05 -25.90
CA PRO A 307 -22.49 10.10 -26.88
C PRO A 307 -22.51 11.51 -26.27
N GLN A 308 -23.05 11.64 -25.06
CA GLN A 308 -23.09 12.93 -24.35
C GLN A 308 -21.69 13.36 -23.91
N LEU A 309 -20.90 12.44 -23.35
CA LEU A 309 -19.51 12.72 -23.00
C LEU A 309 -18.71 13.12 -24.26
N TYR A 310 -18.88 12.39 -25.36
CA TYR A 310 -18.20 12.65 -26.63
C TYR A 310 -18.47 14.08 -27.13
N GLN A 311 -19.72 14.55 -27.08
CA GLN A 311 -20.09 15.90 -27.54
C GLN A 311 -19.49 17.02 -26.69
N LEU A 312 -19.20 16.76 -25.41
CA LEU A 312 -18.62 17.76 -24.50
C LEU A 312 -17.09 17.83 -24.56
N LEU A 313 -16.44 16.81 -25.12
CA LEU A 313 -14.99 16.76 -25.21
C LEU A 313 -14.48 17.53 -26.43
N ASP A 314 -13.32 18.17 -26.28
CA ASP A 314 -12.68 18.89 -27.37
C ASP A 314 -12.44 17.98 -28.59
N SER A 315 -12.52 18.56 -29.80
CA SER A 315 -12.34 17.82 -31.06
C SER A 315 -11.00 17.09 -31.15
N GLN A 316 -9.97 17.58 -30.47
CA GLN A 316 -8.66 16.92 -30.39
C GLN A 316 -8.70 15.60 -29.60
N VAL A 317 -9.58 15.49 -28.60
CA VAL A 317 -9.78 14.26 -27.80
C VAL A 317 -10.58 13.23 -28.61
N THR A 318 -11.57 13.69 -29.35
CA THR A 318 -12.51 12.84 -30.10
C THR A 318 -12.05 12.52 -31.52
N SER A 319 -11.04 13.21 -32.04
CA SER A 319 -10.45 12.91 -33.35
C SER A 319 -9.97 11.46 -33.39
N ASN A 320 -10.50 10.68 -34.35
CA ASN A 320 -10.25 9.25 -34.53
C ASN A 320 -10.87 8.30 -33.48
N VAL A 321 -11.83 8.77 -32.68
CA VAL A 321 -12.62 7.89 -31.81
C VAL A 321 -13.97 7.63 -32.47
N SER A 322 -14.23 6.36 -32.82
CA SER A 322 -15.56 5.88 -33.20
C SER A 322 -16.16 5.13 -32.02
N LEU A 323 -17.31 5.58 -31.53
CA LEU A 323 -18.00 4.91 -30.42
C LEU A 323 -18.56 3.58 -30.90
N ASN A 324 -18.06 2.49 -30.34
CA ASN A 324 -18.61 1.16 -30.57
C ASN A 324 -19.43 0.74 -29.34
N LEU A 325 -20.74 0.60 -29.53
CA LEU A 325 -21.71 0.27 -28.47
C LEU A 325 -22.39 -1.09 -28.72
N SER A 326 -21.83 -1.94 -29.60
CA SER A 326 -22.45 -3.21 -29.96
C SER A 326 -22.42 -4.25 -28.84
N THR A 327 -21.42 -4.17 -27.97
CA THR A 327 -21.27 -5.02 -26.78
C THR A 327 -20.78 -4.19 -25.60
N LEU A 328 -20.98 -4.68 -24.38
CA LEU A 328 -20.46 -4.04 -23.17
C LEU A 328 -18.93 -3.83 -23.27
N GLN A 329 -18.19 -4.85 -23.70
CA GLN A 329 -16.74 -4.77 -23.85
C GLN A 329 -16.32 -3.67 -24.83
N ALA A 330 -17.01 -3.56 -25.98
CA ALA A 330 -16.74 -2.51 -26.97
C ALA A 330 -17.05 -1.11 -26.43
N ALA A 331 -18.14 -0.97 -25.65
CA ALA A 331 -18.50 0.29 -25.01
C ALA A 331 -17.47 0.70 -23.94
N VAL A 332 -17.01 -0.25 -23.12
CA VAL A 332 -15.94 -0.04 -22.13
C VAL A 332 -14.63 0.37 -22.81
N GLN A 333 -14.25 -0.27 -23.92
CA GLN A 333 -13.08 0.13 -24.70
C GLN A 333 -13.22 1.53 -25.29
N SER A 334 -14.41 1.90 -25.77
CA SER A 334 -14.72 3.25 -26.27
C SER A 334 -14.57 4.30 -25.15
N LEU A 335 -15.08 4.01 -23.95
CA LEU A 335 -14.89 4.85 -22.76
C LEU A 335 -13.40 5.03 -22.44
N ARG A 336 -12.65 3.92 -22.36
CA ARG A 336 -11.22 3.94 -22.06
C ARG A 336 -10.45 4.80 -23.06
N LEU A 337 -10.75 4.68 -24.35
CA LEU A 337 -10.09 5.45 -25.42
C LEU A 337 -10.36 6.96 -25.28
N LEU A 338 -11.59 7.36 -24.98
CA LEU A 338 -11.93 8.77 -24.72
C LEU A 338 -11.17 9.32 -23.51
N LEU A 339 -11.16 8.57 -22.40
CA LEU A 339 -10.46 8.97 -21.18
C LEU A 339 -8.95 9.02 -21.39
N HIS A 340 -8.37 8.05 -22.11
CA HIS A 340 -6.96 8.04 -22.48
C HIS A 340 -6.58 9.27 -23.30
N ASN A 341 -7.34 9.59 -24.35
CA ASN A 341 -7.07 10.76 -25.19
C ASN A 341 -7.19 12.08 -24.40
N ARG A 342 -8.18 12.16 -23.50
CA ARG A 342 -8.36 13.30 -22.59
C ARG A 342 -7.14 13.46 -21.68
N ASN A 343 -6.69 12.38 -21.05
CA ASN A 343 -5.56 12.38 -20.13
C ASN A 343 -4.22 12.60 -20.85
N LYS A 344 -4.09 12.14 -22.10
CA LYS A 344 -2.94 12.41 -22.96
C LYS A 344 -2.77 13.89 -23.26
N ASN A 345 -3.85 14.66 -23.36
CA ASN A 345 -3.77 16.12 -23.49
C ASN A 345 -3.42 16.82 -22.17
N SER A 346 -3.48 16.10 -21.04
CA SER A 346 -3.05 16.53 -19.71
C SER A 346 -1.89 15.65 -19.18
N ARG A 347 -0.85 15.41 -20.02
CA ARG A 347 0.27 14.49 -19.72
C ARG A 347 0.89 14.68 -18.35
N GLU A 348 1.00 15.93 -17.89
CA GLU A 348 1.55 16.23 -16.58
C GLU A 348 0.75 15.58 -15.45
N THR A 349 -0.58 15.64 -15.47
CA THR A 349 -1.43 15.08 -14.41
C THR A 349 -1.44 13.56 -14.44
N SER A 350 -1.53 12.95 -15.63
CA SER A 350 -1.54 11.49 -15.77
C SER A 350 -0.20 10.88 -15.33
N SER A 351 0.92 11.47 -15.76
CA SER A 351 2.25 11.01 -15.34
C SER A 351 2.46 11.20 -13.84
N ARG A 352 1.95 12.29 -13.24
CA ARG A 352 2.07 12.57 -11.80
C ARG A 352 1.39 11.53 -10.92
N PHE A 353 0.26 10.95 -11.33
CA PHE A 353 -0.45 9.95 -10.53
C PHE A 353 0.41 8.68 -10.33
N ALA A 354 1.05 8.20 -11.41
CA ALA A 354 1.96 7.05 -11.39
C ALA A 354 3.28 7.35 -10.65
N LEU A 355 3.64 8.62 -10.40
CA LEU A 355 4.85 8.93 -9.64
C LEU A 355 4.78 8.42 -8.20
N SER A 356 3.60 8.29 -7.59
CA SER A 356 3.46 7.71 -6.25
C SER A 356 3.98 6.27 -6.17
N PHE A 357 3.72 5.47 -7.20
CA PHE A 357 4.29 4.14 -7.33
C PHE A 357 5.82 4.19 -7.47
N ASN A 358 6.35 5.16 -8.22
CA ASN A 358 7.79 5.36 -8.33
C ASN A 358 8.46 5.74 -7.01
N GLU A 359 7.81 6.52 -6.13
CA GLU A 359 8.37 6.90 -4.83
C GLU A 359 8.53 5.67 -3.92
N ILE A 360 7.51 4.80 -3.82
CA ILE A 360 7.63 3.56 -3.04
C ILE A 360 8.65 2.60 -3.65
N CYS A 361 8.73 2.50 -4.98
CA CYS A 361 9.74 1.66 -5.65
C CYS A 361 11.19 2.08 -5.33
N LYS A 362 11.43 3.36 -4.98
CA LYS A 362 12.77 3.86 -4.61
C LYS A 362 13.18 3.44 -3.20
N GLN A 363 12.26 2.94 -2.38
CA GLN A 363 12.55 2.44 -1.02
C GLN A 363 13.20 1.05 -1.02
N GLY A 364 14.12 0.80 -1.95
CA GLY A 364 14.86 -0.47 -2.02
C GLY A 364 14.18 -1.61 -2.79
N PHE A 365 12.98 -1.40 -3.34
CA PHE A 365 12.27 -2.44 -4.12
C PHE A 365 12.67 -2.54 -5.59
N THR A 366 13.53 -1.64 -6.08
CA THR A 366 13.96 -1.64 -7.49
C THR A 366 15.46 -1.40 -7.64
N ARG A 367 16.02 -1.93 -8.72
CA ARG A 367 17.42 -1.73 -9.09
C ARG A 367 17.58 -1.44 -10.58
N PRO A 368 18.42 -0.45 -10.97
CA PRO A 368 18.74 -0.21 -12.37
C PRO A 368 19.78 -1.22 -12.91
N HIS A 369 19.59 -1.65 -14.15
CA HIS A 369 20.45 -2.60 -14.87
C HIS A 369 20.87 -2.09 -16.26
N GLY A 370 21.09 -0.78 -16.38
CA GLY A 370 21.51 -0.14 -17.64
C GLY A 370 20.50 -0.34 -18.75
N GLN A 371 20.91 -0.95 -19.87
CA GLN A 371 20.04 -1.20 -21.03
C GLN A 371 18.84 -2.13 -20.75
N LEU A 372 18.87 -2.90 -19.66
CA LEU A 372 17.75 -3.76 -19.27
C LEU A 372 16.66 -3.00 -18.51
N GLY A 373 16.88 -1.72 -18.20
CA GLY A 373 15.96 -0.91 -17.41
C GLY A 373 16.04 -1.21 -15.92
N ARG A 374 14.95 -0.94 -15.19
CA ARG A 374 14.82 -1.26 -13.76
C ARG A 374 14.13 -2.60 -13.59
N THR A 375 14.55 -3.38 -12.60
CA THR A 375 13.88 -4.61 -12.18
C THR A 375 13.46 -4.49 -10.73
N PHE A 376 12.50 -5.32 -10.32
CA PHE A 376 12.22 -5.46 -8.91
C PHE A 376 13.37 -6.20 -8.24
N SER A 377 13.78 -5.70 -7.08
CA SER A 377 14.88 -6.23 -6.30
C SER A 377 14.47 -6.25 -4.84
N MET A 378 14.92 -7.26 -4.09
CA MET A 378 14.77 -7.30 -2.64
C MET A 378 16.13 -7.20 -1.96
N SER A 379 16.19 -6.44 -0.88
CA SER A 379 17.35 -6.46 -0.01
C SER A 379 17.44 -7.79 0.75
N LYS A 380 18.64 -8.16 1.19
CA LYS A 380 18.80 -9.33 2.06
C LYS A 380 18.00 -9.16 3.35
N HIS A 381 17.99 -7.93 3.89
CA HIS A 381 17.23 -7.59 5.09
C HIS A 381 15.73 -7.83 4.89
N THR A 382 15.13 -7.36 3.79
CA THR A 382 13.71 -7.59 3.49
C THR A 382 13.39 -9.08 3.34
N VAL A 383 14.26 -9.86 2.68
CA VAL A 383 14.05 -11.31 2.55
C VAL A 383 14.10 -11.99 3.92
N LEU A 384 15.07 -11.64 4.78
CA LEU A 384 15.16 -12.18 6.13
C LEU A 384 13.98 -11.74 7.02
N LEU A 385 13.53 -10.49 6.92
CA LEU A 385 12.35 -9.99 7.62
C LEU A 385 11.09 -10.80 7.25
N LEU A 386 10.84 -10.98 5.96
CA LEU A 386 9.70 -11.77 5.51
C LEU A 386 9.83 -13.24 5.92
N THR A 387 11.04 -13.81 5.89
CA THR A 387 11.28 -15.15 6.43
C THR A 387 10.96 -15.23 7.92
N ALA A 388 11.36 -14.24 8.72
CA ALA A 388 11.03 -14.16 10.15
C ALA A 388 9.51 -14.09 10.37
N ALA A 389 8.83 -13.24 9.60
CA ALA A 389 7.39 -13.09 9.62
C ALA A 389 6.65 -14.39 9.22
N ILE A 390 7.16 -15.13 8.25
CA ILE A 390 6.57 -16.39 7.77
C ILE A 390 6.81 -17.54 8.75
N VAL A 391 8.04 -17.72 9.24
CA VAL A 391 8.47 -18.90 9.99
C VAL A 391 8.20 -18.77 11.50
N GLY A 392 8.21 -17.54 12.03
CA GLY A 392 8.09 -17.32 13.47
C GLY A 392 9.27 -17.89 14.24
N LYS A 393 9.01 -18.43 15.43
CA LYS A 393 10.00 -19.13 16.29
C LYS A 393 10.21 -20.60 15.92
N GLY A 394 9.47 -21.10 14.93
CA GLY A 394 9.44 -22.51 14.56
C GLY A 394 10.46 -22.86 13.47
N LYS A 395 10.07 -23.83 12.64
CA LYS A 395 10.76 -24.15 11.39
C LYS A 395 9.74 -24.53 10.33
N LEU A 396 10.06 -24.23 9.08
CA LEU A 396 9.21 -24.51 7.93
C LEU A 396 10.03 -25.17 6.82
N LEU A 397 9.42 -26.06 6.03
CA LEU A 397 10.07 -26.63 4.86
C LEU A 397 10.45 -25.50 3.88
N LEU A 398 11.66 -25.55 3.32
CA LEU A 398 12.15 -24.54 2.38
C LEU A 398 11.18 -24.28 1.21
N ARG A 399 10.58 -25.35 0.68
CA ARG A 399 9.56 -25.24 -0.38
C ARG A 399 8.34 -24.42 0.07
N ASP A 400 7.91 -24.64 1.31
CA ASP A 400 6.71 -23.99 1.86
C ASP A 400 7.02 -22.53 2.23
N VAL A 401 8.27 -22.22 2.60
CA VAL A 401 8.76 -20.82 2.72
C VAL A 401 8.65 -20.10 1.38
N PHE A 402 9.13 -20.69 0.28
CA PHE A 402 9.00 -20.08 -1.05
C PHE A 402 7.53 -19.92 -1.47
N LYS A 403 6.67 -20.88 -1.14
CA LYS A 403 5.22 -20.75 -1.38
C LYS A 403 4.63 -19.58 -0.58
N ALA A 404 5.01 -19.41 0.68
CA ALA A 404 4.56 -18.31 1.52
C ALA A 404 5.06 -16.93 1.00
N PHE A 405 6.24 -16.86 0.38
CA PHE A 405 6.68 -15.69 -0.38
C PHE A 405 5.77 -15.41 -1.59
N GLU A 406 5.44 -16.45 -2.36
CA GLU A 406 4.56 -16.35 -3.53
C GLU A 406 3.16 -15.87 -3.15
N GLU A 407 2.59 -16.35 -2.04
CA GLU A 407 1.31 -15.89 -1.50
C GLU A 407 1.30 -14.39 -1.15
N ARG A 408 2.47 -13.80 -0.90
CA ARG A 408 2.68 -12.36 -0.65
C ARG A 408 3.06 -11.57 -1.91
N GLY A 409 3.01 -12.20 -3.08
CA GLY A 409 3.36 -11.59 -4.36
C GLY A 409 4.85 -11.57 -4.69
N VAL A 410 5.67 -12.35 -3.97
CA VAL A 410 7.13 -12.38 -4.13
C VAL A 410 7.55 -13.66 -4.82
N TYR A 411 7.82 -13.57 -6.12
CA TYR A 411 8.29 -14.71 -6.89
C TYR A 411 9.81 -14.61 -7.11
N PHE A 412 10.49 -15.73 -6.89
CA PHE A 412 11.89 -15.90 -7.24
C PHE A 412 12.00 -16.93 -8.35
N ASP A 413 12.69 -16.58 -9.44
CA ASP A 413 13.06 -17.58 -10.44
C ASP A 413 14.16 -18.51 -9.89
N ARG A 414 14.47 -19.60 -10.61
CA ARG A 414 15.40 -20.64 -10.13
C ARG A 414 16.74 -20.06 -9.64
N ILE A 415 17.31 -19.11 -10.37
CA ILE A 415 18.63 -18.55 -10.04
C ILE A 415 18.53 -17.66 -8.78
N THR A 416 17.46 -16.89 -8.63
CA THR A 416 17.27 -16.11 -7.41
C THR A 416 16.96 -17.01 -6.21
N ARG A 417 16.20 -18.10 -6.40
CA ARG A 417 15.97 -19.11 -5.35
C ARG A 417 17.27 -19.70 -4.85
N ASP A 418 18.19 -20.08 -5.74
CA ASP A 418 19.51 -20.59 -5.36
C ASP A 418 20.28 -19.59 -4.48
N LYS A 419 20.18 -18.29 -4.79
CA LYS A 419 20.83 -17.23 -4.00
C LYS A 419 20.13 -16.96 -2.65
N VAL A 420 18.81 -17.08 -2.59
CA VAL A 420 18.06 -17.00 -1.33
C VAL A 420 18.44 -18.17 -0.43
N ILE A 421 18.64 -19.38 -0.99
CA ILE A 421 19.13 -20.53 -0.24
C ILE A 421 20.54 -20.24 0.31
N SER A 422 21.45 -19.70 -0.50
CA SER A 422 22.78 -19.29 -0.02
C SER A 422 22.71 -18.20 1.06
N LEU A 423 21.74 -17.28 0.98
CA LEU A 423 21.50 -16.29 2.04
C LEU A 423 21.07 -16.97 3.34
N PHE A 424 20.18 -17.97 3.29
CA PHE A 424 19.76 -18.72 4.45
C PHE A 424 20.89 -19.56 5.07
N GLU A 425 21.78 -20.11 4.25
CA GLU A 425 23.01 -20.77 4.72
C GLU A 425 23.94 -19.76 5.43
N GLN A 426 24.15 -18.58 4.85
CA GLN A 426 24.98 -17.51 5.44
C GLN A 426 24.40 -16.97 6.76
N ALA A 427 23.07 -16.88 6.85
CA ALA A 427 22.36 -16.48 8.07
C ALA A 427 22.27 -17.62 9.10
N ASN A 428 22.79 -18.82 8.80
CA ASN A 428 22.74 -20.00 9.65
C ASN A 428 21.32 -20.40 10.08
N ILE A 429 20.36 -20.27 9.15
CA ILE A 429 18.95 -20.64 9.38
C ILE A 429 18.49 -21.82 8.52
N LEU A 430 19.37 -22.40 7.70
CA LEU A 430 19.05 -23.59 6.89
C LEU A 430 19.52 -24.88 7.58
N GLU A 431 18.58 -25.76 7.91
CA GLU A 431 18.84 -27.10 8.45
C GLU A 431 18.71 -28.17 7.36
N LYS A 432 19.74 -29.03 7.23
CA LYS A 432 19.74 -30.20 6.34
C LYS A 432 19.57 -31.46 7.20
N LEU A 433 18.45 -32.17 7.03
CA LEU A 433 18.11 -33.35 7.86
C LEU A 433 18.38 -34.71 7.20
N SER A 434 18.84 -34.73 5.95
CA SER A 434 19.16 -35.99 5.22
C SER A 434 20.56 -35.95 4.64
N ASP A 435 21.30 -37.04 4.78
CA ASP A 435 22.55 -37.30 4.04
C ASP A 435 22.31 -37.33 2.51
N SER A 436 21.04 -37.49 2.06
CA SER A 436 20.63 -37.37 0.65
C SER A 436 20.33 -35.93 0.19
N GLY A 437 20.21 -34.96 1.12
CA GLY A 437 19.93 -33.56 0.81
C GLY A 437 18.47 -33.21 0.45
N ASP A 438 17.54 -34.16 0.44
CA ASP A 438 16.18 -33.98 -0.13
C ASP A 438 15.21 -33.13 0.71
N ALA A 439 15.43 -33.00 2.01
CA ALA A 439 14.56 -32.21 2.90
C ALA A 439 15.37 -31.12 3.62
N GLN A 440 15.15 -29.88 3.22
CA GLN A 440 15.73 -28.69 3.83
C GLN A 440 14.65 -27.89 4.58
N TYR A 441 14.99 -27.45 5.79
CA TYR A 441 14.12 -26.64 6.64
C TYR A 441 14.76 -25.28 6.89
N VAL A 442 13.93 -24.25 6.96
CA VAL A 442 14.33 -22.92 7.38
C VAL A 442 13.86 -22.72 8.82
N ARG A 443 14.79 -22.38 9.70
CA ARG A 443 14.56 -22.09 11.12
C ARG A 443 14.16 -20.63 11.30
N GLY A 444 13.37 -20.38 12.34
CA GLY A 444 13.01 -19.05 12.79
C GLY A 444 14.22 -18.18 13.12
N ILE A 445 14.12 -16.90 12.77
CA ILE A 445 15.08 -15.85 13.14
C ILE A 445 14.72 -15.21 14.49
N LEU A 446 13.45 -15.32 14.89
CA LEU A 446 12.82 -14.74 16.09
C LEU A 446 13.04 -15.56 17.37
#